data_AF-A0A970KZ24-F1
#
_entry.id   AF-A0A970KZ24-F1
#
_cell.length_a   1.000
_cell.length_b   1.000
_cell.length_c   1.000
_cell.angle_alpha   90.00
_cell.angle_beta   90.00
_cell.angle_gamma   90.00
#
_symmetry.space_group_name_H-M   'P 1'
#
loop_
_entity.id
_entity.type
_entity.pdbx_description
1 polymer ?
#
loop_
_entity_poly.entity_id
_entity_poly.type
_entity_poly.pdbx_seq_one_letter_code
_entity_poly.pdbx_strand_id
1 'polypeptide(L)'
;MSQLTQREYLFLDDALQAAKLESKCFAHLAQRCQEPALRDLCTNLAQMHQRHCERMAQYIRSGEGQPSQPQQHHQWIQSQPAYMGQR
;
A
#
# COMPACT_ATOMS: atom_id res chain seq x y z
N MET A 1 10.94 10.38 -15.25
CA MET A 1 10.04 9.42 -14.57
C MET A 1 8.98 10.24 -13.87
N SER A 2 7.69 9.88 -13.98
CA SER A 2 6.62 10.61 -13.31
C SER A 2 6.73 10.40 -11.81
N GLN A 3 6.66 11.47 -11.03
CA GLN A 3 6.62 11.34 -9.58
C GLN A 3 5.29 10.78 -9.12
N LEU A 4 5.32 10.05 -8.01
CA LEU A 4 4.12 9.54 -7.37
C LEU A 4 3.33 10.72 -6.82
N THR A 5 2.03 10.76 -7.13
CA THR A 5 1.10 11.63 -6.41
C THR A 5 1.00 11.19 -4.95
N GLN A 6 0.57 12.10 -4.07
CA GLN A 6 0.35 11.77 -2.66
C GLN A 6 -0.60 10.59 -2.47
N ARG A 7 -1.63 10.47 -3.32
CA ARG A 7 -2.58 9.35 -3.28
C ARG A 7 -1.89 8.02 -3.62
N GLU A 8 -1.05 8.01 -4.65
CA GLU A 8 -0.30 6.80 -5.04
C GLU A 8 0.72 6.40 -3.99
N TYR A 9 1.40 7.38 -3.37
CA TYR A 9 2.29 7.13 -2.24
C TYR A 9 1.55 6.46 -1.08
N LEU A 10 0.42 7.03 -0.64
CA LEU A 10 -0.35 6.47 0.47
C LEU A 10 -0.85 5.05 0.17
N PHE A 11 -1.33 4.81 -1.06
CA PHE A 11 -1.74 3.47 -1.47
C PHE A 11 -0.58 2.47 -1.47
N LEU A 12 0.59 2.87 -1.94
CA LEU A 12 1.79 2.04 -1.92
C LEU A 12 2.29 1.77 -0.50
N ASP A 13 2.19 2.75 0.39
CA ASP A 13 2.56 2.59 1.80
C ASP A 13 1.62 1.61 2.52
N ASP A 14 0.30 1.77 2.35
CA ASP A 14 -0.70 0.83 2.90
C ASP A 14 -0.48 -0.59 2.37
N ALA A 15 -0.27 -0.74 1.06
CA ALA A 15 -0.01 -2.03 0.43
C ALA A 15 1.32 -2.64 0.93
N LEU A 16 2.35 -1.83 1.15
CA LEU A 16 3.62 -2.27 1.74
C LEU A 16 3.43 -2.78 3.17
N GLN A 17 2.64 -2.08 3.98
CA GLN A 17 2.34 -2.52 5.35
C GLN A 17 1.54 -3.82 5.37
N ALA A 18 0.54 -3.96 4.50
CA ALA A 18 -0.23 -5.19 4.36
C ALA A 18 0.67 -6.38 3.96
N ALA A 19 1.50 -6.22 2.93
CA ALA A 19 2.40 -7.28 2.49
C ALA A 19 3.42 -7.69 3.56
N LYS A 20 3.91 -6.74 4.39
CA LYS A 20 4.78 -7.06 5.53
C LYS A 20 4.07 -7.92 6.56
N LEU A 21 2.80 -7.64 6.85
CA LEU A 21 2.01 -8.42 7.79
C LEU A 21 1.75 -9.83 7.24
N GLU A 22 1.35 -9.93 5.97
CA GLU A 22 1.10 -11.21 5.28
C GLU A 22 2.35 -12.09 5.25
N SER A 23 3.50 -11.51 4.90
CA SER A 23 4.79 -12.22 4.90
C SER A 23 5.11 -12.83 6.27
N LYS A 24 4.95 -12.05 7.34
CA LYS A 24 5.16 -12.52 8.73
C LYS A 24 4.13 -13.58 9.12
N CYS A 25 2.87 -13.42 8.72
CA CYS A 25 1.82 -14.39 9.01
C CYS A 25 2.15 -15.74 8.40
N PHE A 26 2.49 -15.78 7.10
CA PHE A 26 2.86 -17.03 6.43
C PHE A 26 4.17 -17.62 6.95
N ALA A 27 5.16 -16.80 7.30
CA ALA A 27 6.37 -17.29 7.95
C ALA A 27 6.08 -17.95 9.30
N HIS A 28 5.21 -17.35 10.10
CA HIS A 28 4.77 -17.91 11.39
C HIS A 28 3.94 -19.19 11.22
N LEU A 29 3.05 -19.24 10.22
CA LEU A 29 2.30 -20.45 9.89
C LEU A 29 3.23 -21.58 9.44
N ALA A 30 4.23 -21.30 8.58
CA ALA A 30 5.22 -22.27 8.14
C ALA A 30 5.98 -22.90 9.32
N GLN A 31 6.31 -22.12 10.35
CA GLN A 31 6.98 -22.62 11.55
C GLN A 31 6.11 -23.55 12.41
N ARG A 32 4.79 -23.39 12.34
CA ARG A 32 3.83 -24.14 13.18
C ARG A 32 3.20 -25.34 12.47
N CYS A 33 3.23 -25.35 11.13
CA CYS A 33 2.72 -26.45 10.33
C CYS A 33 3.59 -27.71 10.50
N GLN A 34 2.94 -28.82 10.83
CA GLN A 34 3.57 -30.14 10.86
C GLN A 34 3.53 -30.82 9.48
N GLU A 35 2.50 -30.53 8.69
CA GLU A 35 2.33 -31.04 7.33
C GLU A 35 3.39 -30.40 6.39
N PRO A 36 4.29 -31.21 5.78
CA PRO A 36 5.39 -30.68 4.97
C PRO A 36 4.90 -29.83 3.78
N ALA A 37 3.87 -30.29 3.08
CA ALA A 37 3.33 -29.58 1.91
C ALA A 37 2.75 -28.20 2.28
N LEU A 38 2.10 -28.07 3.42
CA LEU A 38 1.56 -26.79 3.90
C LEU A 38 2.67 -25.86 4.38
N ARG A 39 3.71 -26.40 5.03
CA ARG A 39 4.89 -25.62 5.41
C ARG A 39 5.60 -25.05 4.19
N ASP A 40 5.78 -25.84 3.14
CA ASP A 40 6.43 -25.40 1.90
C ASP A 40 5.58 -24.34 1.19
N LEU A 41 4.26 -24.53 1.13
CA LEU A 41 3.33 -23.53 0.60
C LEU A 41 3.42 -22.20 1.39
N CYS A 42 3.35 -22.26 2.71
CA CYS A 42 3.44 -21.06 3.56
C CYS A 42 4.81 -20.37 3.41
N THR A 43 5.89 -21.15 3.30
CA THR A 43 7.24 -20.61 3.07
C THR A 43 7.32 -19.88 1.74
N ASN A 44 6.75 -20.46 0.67
CA ASN A 44 6.72 -19.84 -0.65
C ASN A 44 5.89 -18.55 -0.67
N LEU A 45 4.76 -18.53 0.04
CA LEU A 45 3.93 -17.32 0.19
C LEU A 45 4.67 -16.23 0.96
N ALA A 46 5.32 -16.57 2.08
CA ALA A 46 6.11 -15.61 2.85
C ALA A 46 7.20 -14.94 2.00
N GLN A 47 7.93 -15.74 1.21
CA GLN A 47 8.94 -15.24 0.27
C GLN A 47 8.35 -14.38 -0.85
N MET A 48 7.18 -14.75 -1.39
CA MET A 48 6.50 -13.94 -2.40
C MET A 48 6.14 -12.55 -1.86
N HIS A 49 5.53 -12.48 -0.67
CA HIS A 49 5.19 -11.20 -0.05
C HIS A 49 6.44 -10.38 0.31
N GLN A 50 7.56 -11.03 0.69
CA GLN A 50 8.83 -10.34 0.89
C GLN A 50 9.32 -9.65 -0.39
N ARG A 51 9.28 -10.36 -1.54
CA ARG A 51 9.62 -9.77 -2.85
C ARG A 51 8.70 -8.61 -3.23
N HIS A 52 7.41 -8.70 -2.90
CA HIS A 52 6.47 -7.57 -3.10
C HIS A 52 6.86 -6.35 -2.25
N CYS A 53 7.24 -6.56 -0.98
CA CYS A 53 7.70 -5.49 -0.11
C CYS A 53 8.94 -4.77 -0.67
N GLU A 54 9.93 -5.54 -1.13
CA GLU A 54 11.17 -5.00 -1.70
C GLU A 54 10.88 -4.14 -2.93
N ARG A 55 9.99 -4.61 -3.81
CA ARG A 55 9.59 -3.88 -5.02
C ARG A 55 8.83 -2.60 -4.69
N MET A 56 7.86 -2.64 -3.77
CA MET A 56 7.11 -1.44 -3.35
C MET A 56 8.03 -0.42 -2.68
N ALA A 57 8.94 -0.86 -1.82
CA ALA A 57 9.94 0.03 -1.21
C ALA A 57 10.87 0.68 -2.24
N GLN A 58 11.23 -0.04 -3.31
CA GLN A 58 11.98 0.54 -4.43
C GLN A 58 11.17 1.63 -5.16
N TYR A 59 9.89 1.41 -5.43
CA TYR A 59 9.04 2.42 -6.07
C TYR A 59 8.84 3.67 -5.20
N ILE A 60 8.63 3.49 -3.89
CA ILE A 60 8.52 4.60 -2.95
C ILE A 60 9.81 5.43 -2.97
N ARG A 61 10.98 4.80 -2.75
CA ARG A 61 12.28 5.49 -2.79
C ARG A 61 12.59 6.17 -4.12
N SER A 62 12.18 5.56 -5.23
CA SER A 62 12.40 6.13 -6.57
C SER A 62 11.46 7.30 -6.86
N GLY A 63 10.28 7.34 -6.23
CA GLY A 63 9.32 8.42 -6.33
C GLY A 63 9.58 9.60 -5.37
N GLU A 64 10.33 9.39 -4.29
CA GLU A 64 10.79 10.44 -3.37
C GLU A 64 11.91 11.32 -3.96
N GLY A 65 12.54 10.86 -5.05
CA GLY A 65 13.54 11.62 -5.79
C GLY A 65 12.91 12.63 -6.73
N GLN A 66 12.95 13.91 -6.32
CA GLN A 66 12.58 15.14 -7.03
C GLN A 66 11.20 15.68 -6.57
N PRO A 67 11.06 16.96 -6.20
CA PRO A 67 9.77 17.58 -5.90
C PRO A 67 9.17 18.17 -7.19
N SER A 68 8.08 17.61 -7.68
CA SER A 68 7.18 18.25 -8.62
C SER A 68 6.35 19.21 -7.81
N GLN A 69 6.42 20.48 -8.18
CA GLN A 69 5.63 21.56 -7.60
C GLN A 69 4.15 21.16 -7.44
N PRO A 70 3.47 21.65 -6.40
CA PRO A 70 2.04 21.41 -6.23
C PRO A 70 1.27 22.10 -7.35
N GLN A 71 0.75 21.32 -8.30
CA GLN A 71 -0.20 21.82 -9.28
C GLN A 71 -1.56 21.97 -8.59
N GLN A 72 -1.89 23.22 -8.25
CA GLN A 72 -3.16 23.62 -7.67
C GLN A 72 -4.33 23.15 -8.54
N HIS A 73 -5.24 22.37 -7.97
CA HIS A 73 -6.60 22.20 -8.49
C HIS A 73 -7.62 22.28 -7.34
N HIS A 74 -7.74 23.48 -6.76
CA HIS A 74 -8.85 23.86 -5.89
C HIS A 74 -10.02 24.33 -6.75
N GLN A 75 -10.85 23.41 -7.25
CA GLN A 75 -12.17 23.79 -7.77
C GLN A 75 -13.17 22.63 -7.68
N TRP A 76 -13.78 22.44 -6.50
CA TRP A 76 -15.10 21.78 -6.44
C TRP A 76 -16.02 22.20 -5.27
N ILE A 77 -15.67 23.19 -4.43
CA ILE A 77 -16.64 23.72 -3.45
C ILE A 77 -17.49 24.79 -4.13
N GLN A 78 -18.54 24.36 -4.84
CA GLN A 78 -19.70 25.20 -5.12
C GLN A 78 -20.86 24.36 -5.67
N SER A 79 -21.42 23.48 -4.84
CA SER A 79 -22.77 22.92 -5.01
C SER A 79 -23.20 22.20 -3.74
N GLN A 80 -23.60 22.95 -2.71
CA GLN A 80 -24.54 22.43 -1.71
C GLN A 80 -25.77 23.34 -1.69
N PRO A 81 -26.97 22.86 -2.04
CA PRO A 81 -28.19 23.63 -1.83
C PRO A 81 -28.51 23.72 -0.35
N ALA A 82 -28.77 24.95 0.11
CA ALA A 82 -29.16 25.27 1.47
C ALA A 82 -30.46 24.53 1.85
N TYR A 83 -30.39 23.67 2.87
CA TYR A 83 -31.60 23.15 3.52
C TYR A 83 -32.20 24.30 4.36
N MET A 84 -33.19 24.98 3.78
CA MET A 84 -34.05 25.94 4.47
C MET A 84 -34.72 25.25 5.66
N GLY A 85 -34.35 25.66 6.87
CA GLY A 85 -35.18 25.44 8.04
C GLY A 85 -36.46 26.27 7.90
N GLN A 86 -37.61 25.59 7.82
CA GLN A 86 -38.90 26.21 8.14
C GLN A 86 -39.28 25.80 9.56
N ARG A 87 -39.60 26.82 10.35
CA ARG A 87 -40.28 26.73 11.64
C ARG A 87 -41.74 26.32 11.44
#